data_AF-A0A645JBW6-F1
#
_entry.id   AF-A0A645JBW6-F1
#
_cell.length_a   1.000
_cell.length_b   1.000
_cell.length_c   1.000
_cell.angle_alpha   90.00
_cell.angle_beta   90.00
_cell.angle_gamma   90.00
#
_symmetry.space_group_name_H-M   'P 1'
#
loop_
_entity.id
_entity.type
_entity.pdbx_description
1 polymer ?
#
loop_
_entity_poly.entity_id
_entity_poly.type
_entity_poly.pdbx_seq_one_letter_code
_entity_poly.pdbx_strand_id
1 'polypeptide(L)' 'MLELDEKGQTAVRTTGPQGSGVLSSMVAADCIIVLDDARGDVLPGESVNVLLLQGLI' A
#
# COMPACT_ATOMS: atom_id res chain seq x y z
N MET A 1 2.60 3.07 0.98
CA MET A 1 2.98 4.25 1.77
C MET A 1 1.76 4.79 2.45
N LEU A 2 1.77 4.80 3.78
CA LEU A 2 0.73 5.37 4.60
C LEU A 2 0.86 6.90 4.60
N GLU A 3 -0.27 7.60 4.51
CA GLU A 3 -0.33 9.05 4.66
C GLU A 3 -1.64 9.47 5.33
N LEU A 4 -1.69 10.72 5.79
CA LEU A 4 -2.94 11.34 6.22
C LEU A 4 -3.44 12.22 5.09
N ASP A 5 -4.69 12.04 4.70
CA ASP A 5 -5.33 12.89 3.70
C ASP A 5 -5.75 14.25 4.30
N GLU A 6 -6.29 15.12 3.44
CA GLU A 6 -6.76 16.46 3.84
C GLU A 6 -7.91 16.43 4.86
N LYS A 7 -8.57 15.29 5.04
CA LYS A 7 -9.66 15.07 5.99
C LYS A 7 -9.18 14.40 7.28
N GLY A 8 -7.87 14.18 7.43
CA GLY A 8 -7.27 13.50 8.57
C GLY A 8 -7.51 11.98 8.60
N GLN A 9 -7.89 11.39 7.47
CA GLN A 9 -8.10 9.95 7.33
C GLN A 9 -6.80 9.29 6.87
N THR A 10 -6.61 8.03 7.27
CA THR A 10 -5.48 7.23 6.78
C THR A 10 -5.71 6.86 5.32
N ALA A 11 -4.81 7.30 4.45
CA ALA A 11 -4.76 6.97 3.04
C ALA A 11 -3.49 6.18 2.73
N VAL A 12 -3.49 5.50 1.58
CA VAL A 12 -2.31 4.80 1.07
C VAL A 12 -2.04 5.13 -0.38
N ARG A 13 -0.76 5.19 -0.72
CA ARG A 13 -0.26 5.25 -2.11
C ARG A 13 0.72 4.13 -2.40
N THR A 14 0.83 3.75 -3.66
CA THR A 14 1.84 2.78 -4.13
C THR A 14 3.25 3.37 -4.07
N THR A 15 4.28 2.52 -4.05
CA THR A 15 5.70 2.92 -4.05
C THR A 15 6.27 3.11 -5.46
N GLY A 16 5.42 3.19 -6.49
CA GLY A 16 5.83 3.16 -7.90
C GLY A 16 5.60 1.77 -8.52
N PRO A 17 6.47 1.27 -9.42
CA PRO A 17 6.34 -0.06 -10.01
C PRO A 17 6.28 -1.17 -8.94
N GLN A 18 5.26 -2.04 -9.00
CA GLN A 18 4.99 -3.10 -8.02
C GLN A 18 5.32 -4.52 -8.53
N GLY A 19 6.15 -4.64 -9.56
CA GLY A 19 6.57 -5.96 -10.06
C GLY A 19 7.41 -6.71 -9.03
N SER A 20 7.31 -8.05 -8.98
CA SER A 20 8.03 -8.89 -8.00
C SER A 20 9.56 -8.77 -8.07
N GLY A 21 10.13 -8.34 -9.21
CA GLY A 21 11.55 -8.04 -9.36
C GLY A 21 11.98 -6.67 -8.84
N VAL A 22 11.04 -5.82 -8.41
CA VAL A 22 11.30 -4.45 -7.95
C VAL A 22 11.43 -4.44 -6.43
N LEU A 23 12.55 -4.95 -5.91
CA LEU A 23 12.81 -5.04 -4.47
C LEU A 23 12.84 -3.66 -3.77
N SER A 24 13.09 -2.58 -4.51
CA SER A 24 13.00 -1.21 -3.97
C SER A 24 11.61 -0.87 -3.43
N SER A 25 10.56 -1.50 -3.96
CA SER A 25 9.18 -1.33 -3.47
C SER A 25 8.99 -1.83 -2.04
N MET A 26 9.72 -2.89 -1.63
CA MET A 26 9.64 -3.47 -0.29
C MET A 26 10.42 -2.67 0.75
N VAL A 27 11.57 -2.09 0.37
CA VAL A 27 12.41 -1.28 1.27
C VAL A 27 11.80 0.11 1.51
N ALA A 28 11.17 0.69 0.48
CA ALA A 28 10.54 2.01 0.59
C ALA A 28 9.13 1.96 1.20
N ALA A 29 8.55 0.76 1.36
CA ALA A 29 7.22 0.60 1.92
C ALA A 29 7.25 0.55 3.46
N ASP A 30 6.26 1.21 4.05
CA ASP A 30 5.87 1.16 5.46
C ASP A 30 4.67 0.23 5.70
N CYS A 31 3.98 -0.17 4.64
CA CYS A 31 2.83 -1.06 4.65
C CYS A 31 2.69 -1.86 3.34
N ILE A 32 2.02 -3.00 3.41
CA ILE A 32 1.56 -3.77 2.25
C ILE A 32 0.08 -3.50 2.02
N ILE A 33 -0.29 -3.15 0.79
CA ILE A 33 -1.69 -3.08 0.36
C ILE A 33 -2.12 -4.51 0.00
N VAL A 34 -3.12 -5.05 0.71
CA VAL A 34 -3.61 -6.41 0.51
C VAL A 34 -4.91 -6.35 -0.28
N LEU A 35 -4.89 -6.97 -1.47
CA LEU A 35 -6.05 -7.13 -2.33
C LEU A 35 -6.44 -8.61 -2.37
N ASP A 36 -7.75 -8.88 -2.35
CA ASP A 36 -8.26 -10.24 -2.52
C ASP A 36 -8.02 -10.75 -3.94
N ASP A 37 -7.90 -12.08 -4.11
CA ASP A 37 -7.59 -12.70 -5.42
C ASP A 37 -8.64 -12.38 -6.51
N ALA A 38 -9.91 -12.22 -6.10
CA ALA A 38 -11.01 -11.83 -6.99
C ALA A 38 -11.12 -10.31 -7.20
N ARG A 39 -10.28 -9.50 -6.54
CA ARG A 39 -10.29 -8.04 -6.69
C ARG A 39 -9.63 -7.67 -8.01
N GLY A 40 -10.36 -6.94 -8.85
CA GLY A 40 -9.81 -6.30 -10.05
C GLY A 40 -9.05 -5.03 -9.72
N ASP A 41 -8.97 -4.12 -10.70
CA ASP A 41 -8.36 -2.81 -10.50
C ASP A 41 -9.01 -2.05 -9.33
N VAL A 42 -8.17 -1.38 -8.55
CA VAL A 42 -8.60 -0.52 -7.44
C VAL A 42 -8.40 0.93 -7.84
N LEU A 43 -9.48 1.70 -7.82
CA LEU A 43 -9.48 3.11 -8.15
C LEU A 43 -9.16 3.98 -6.92
N PRO A 44 -8.64 5.20 -7.11
CA PRO A 44 -8.42 6.14 -6.01
C PRO A 44 -9.70 6.41 -5.21
N GLY A 45 -9.57 6.39 -3.88
CA GLY A 45 -10.69 6.57 -2.96
C GLY A 45 -11.41 5.29 -2.55
N GLU A 46 -11.10 4.15 -3.16
CA GLU A 46 -11.59 2.86 -2.70
C GLU A 46 -10.88 2.39 -1.43
N SER A 47 -11.63 1.75 -0.54
CA SER A 47 -11.06 1.14 0.67
C SER A 47 -10.30 -0.15 0.35
N VAL A 48 -9.15 -0.29 0.98
CA VAL A 48 -8.26 -1.46 0.87
C VAL A 48 -7.82 -1.91 2.25
N ASN A 49 -7.43 -3.18 2.35
CA ASN A 49 -6.80 -3.71 3.55
C ASN A 49 -5.30 -3.37 3.52
N VAL A 50 -4.75 -3.05 4.68
CA VAL A 50 -3.33 -2.74 4.83
C VAL A 50 -2.72 -3.58 5.94
N LEU A 51 -1.54 -4.13 5.67
CA LEU A 51 -0.69 -4.76 6.67
C LEU A 51 0.49 -3.83 6.95
N LEU A 52 0.62 -3.35 8.18
CA LEU A 52 1.74 -2.49 8.58
C LEU A 52 3.02 -3.31 8.66
N LEU A 53 4.13 -2.76 8.16
CA LEU A 53 5.44 -3.42 8.16
C LEU A 53 6.28 -3.11 9.42
N GLN A 54 5.67 -2.58 10.48
CA GLN A 54 6.36 -2.34 11.75
C GLN A 54 6.82 -3.68 12.37
N GLY A 55 8.14 -3.90 12.40
CA GLY A 55 8.74 -5.05 13.11
C GLY A 55 9.71 -5.91 12.30
N LEU A 56 10.06 -5.56 11.07
CA LEU A 56 11.18 -6.20 10.37
C LEU A 56 12.49 -5.54 10.84
N ILE A 57 13.07 -6.06 11.92
CA ILE A 57 14.42 -5.70 12.39
C ILE A 57 15.50 -6.44 11.62
#